data_AF-A0A7S4P8B4-F1
#
_entry.id   AF-A0A7S4P8B4-F1
#
_cell.length_a   1.000
_cell.length_b   1.000
_cell.length_c   1.000
_cell.angle_alpha   90.00
_cell.angle_beta   90.00
_cell.angle_gamma   90.00
#
_symmetry.space_group_name_H-M   'P 1'
#
loop_
_entity.id
_entity.type
_entity.pdbx_description
1 polymer ?
#
loop_
_entity_poly.entity_id
_entity_poly.type
_entity_poly.pdbx_seq_one_letter_code
_entity_poly.pdbx_strand_id
1 'polypeptide(L)'
;MTSPWRDRVVGRSRSLSLLLQDMHKSSAFPIVVNAVTCFLLLSLADVQGNERPIVGILSQPCTGFRGCNESGSYIASSYVKFVEMAGARVIPIIFNAPHDEIMFRMRYVHMLLFPGGAVPLQPGTLFFETSKSLFEHVIDLNKRGFWFPLHGTCLGFELLHILVARSGGVLQTFNSTNCRSKLNFTESARHSRLFQNFSNDLFEAARKKKIAVEHHMYGVSPEAYKNFPSLQSFFSNPVNECRFARENLRVEHGGHRLSYQWDSIPPRKTSF
;
A
#
# COMPACT_ATOMS: atom_id res chain seq x y z
N MET A 1 18.11 19.56 50.22
CA MET A 1 16.92 19.75 49.37
C MET A 1 17.24 19.22 47.99
N THR A 2 16.82 17.99 47.69
CA THR A 2 17.09 17.26 46.44
C THR A 2 15.77 17.00 45.75
N SER A 3 15.65 17.42 44.49
CA SER A 3 14.41 17.39 43.70
C SER A 3 14.05 15.96 43.26
N PRO A 4 12.78 15.51 43.40
CA PRO A 4 12.37 14.14 43.11
C PRO A 4 11.68 14.04 41.74
N TRP A 5 12.45 13.94 40.65
CA TRP A 5 11.91 13.64 39.29
C TRP A 5 12.83 12.76 38.41
N ARG A 6 13.66 11.92 39.03
CA ARG A 6 14.28 10.77 38.35
C ARG A 6 13.69 9.53 38.99
N ASP A 7 12.81 8.84 38.24
CA ASP A 7 12.42 7.43 38.38
C ASP A 7 10.95 7.21 38.01
N ARG A 8 10.68 7.17 36.71
CA ARG A 8 9.62 6.34 36.08
C ARG A 8 9.64 6.55 34.57
N VAL A 9 10.30 5.66 33.84
CA VAL A 9 9.76 4.85 32.73
C VAL A 9 10.88 3.86 32.36
N VAL A 10 11.07 2.82 33.17
CA VAL A 10 11.68 1.56 32.71
C VAL A 10 10.53 0.64 32.34
N GLY A 11 10.04 0.79 31.11
CA GLY A 11 9.06 -0.13 30.54
C GLY A 11 9.76 -1.45 30.22
N ARG A 12 9.48 -2.49 31.01
CA ARG A 12 9.94 -3.86 30.77
C ARG A 12 9.62 -4.28 29.33
N SER A 13 10.65 -4.64 28.56
CA SER A 13 10.53 -5.41 27.33
C SER A 13 9.72 -6.67 27.64
N ARG A 14 8.50 -6.75 27.10
CA ARG A 14 7.75 -8.01 27.11
C ARG A 14 8.31 -8.86 25.99
N SER A 15 8.72 -10.09 26.34
CA SER A 15 9.13 -11.10 25.36
C SER A 15 8.09 -11.23 24.24
N LEU A 16 8.56 -11.29 22.99
CA LEU A 16 7.76 -11.58 21.79
C LEU A 16 6.85 -12.81 21.97
N SER A 17 7.28 -13.79 22.77
CA SER A 17 6.48 -14.99 23.06
C SER A 17 5.19 -14.71 23.85
N LEU A 18 5.19 -13.72 24.74
CA LEU A 18 4.02 -13.33 25.53
C LEU A 18 3.03 -12.49 24.70
N LEU A 19 3.55 -11.64 23.80
CA LEU A 19 2.73 -10.92 22.82
C LEU A 19 2.00 -11.91 21.90
N LEU A 20 2.66 -12.97 21.45
CA LEU A 20 2.05 -14.01 20.60
C LEU A 20 0.98 -14.84 21.31
N GLN A 21 1.13 -15.09 22.62
CA GLN A 21 0.13 -15.84 23.41
C GLN A 21 -1.14 -15.02 23.69
N ASP A 22 -1.00 -13.72 23.97
CA ASP A 22 -2.15 -12.82 24.16
C ASP A 22 -2.92 -12.58 22.83
N MET A 23 -2.23 -12.65 21.69
CA MET A 23 -2.81 -12.54 20.35
C MET A 23 -3.69 -13.74 19.94
N HIS A 24 -3.56 -14.90 20.59
CA HIS A 24 -4.34 -16.10 20.25
C HIS A 24 -5.77 -16.08 20.84
N LYS A 25 -6.06 -15.15 21.76
CA LYS A 25 -7.32 -15.11 22.53
C LYS A 25 -8.30 -14.00 22.14
N SER A 26 -7.92 -13.07 21.26
CA SER A 26 -8.77 -11.95 20.87
C SER A 26 -9.24 -12.07 19.43
N SER A 27 -10.54 -11.83 19.18
CA SER A 27 -11.22 -11.87 17.88
C SER A 27 -10.80 -10.75 16.90
N ALA A 28 -9.65 -10.11 17.13
CA ALA A 28 -9.11 -8.99 16.36
C ALA A 28 -8.23 -9.42 15.15
N PHE A 29 -8.59 -10.54 14.51
CA PHE A 29 -7.83 -11.13 13.41
C PHE A 29 -7.81 -10.36 12.05
N PRO A 30 -8.69 -9.37 11.73
CA PRO A 30 -8.55 -8.62 10.47
C PRO A 30 -7.44 -7.55 10.49
N ILE A 31 -6.74 -7.36 11.61
CA ILE A 31 -5.67 -6.34 11.76
C ILE A 31 -4.32 -6.85 11.22
N VAL A 32 -4.14 -8.17 11.08
CA VAL A 32 -2.81 -8.79 10.94
C VAL A 32 -2.18 -8.59 9.56
N VAL A 33 -2.92 -8.35 8.47
CA VAL A 33 -2.29 -8.08 7.16
C VAL A 33 -1.89 -6.62 6.97
N ASN A 34 -2.60 -5.69 7.61
CA ASN A 34 -2.17 -4.29 7.65
C ASN A 34 -1.10 -4.04 8.73
N ALA A 35 -0.97 -4.87 9.77
CA ALA A 35 0.12 -4.71 10.76
C ALA A 35 1.51 -5.05 10.20
N VAL A 36 1.56 -5.78 9.08
CA VAL A 36 2.77 -6.41 8.55
C VAL A 36 3.42 -5.58 7.44
N THR A 37 2.61 -4.83 6.71
CA THR A 37 3.06 -3.78 5.78
C THR A 37 3.62 -2.56 6.53
N CYS A 38 3.23 -2.40 7.80
CA CYS A 38 3.62 -1.33 8.72
C CYS A 38 5.11 -1.40 9.13
N PHE A 39 5.65 -2.60 9.34
CA PHE A 39 7.05 -2.79 9.74
C PHE A 39 8.06 -2.54 8.60
N LEU A 40 7.61 -2.49 7.34
CA LEU A 40 8.50 -2.43 6.17
C LEU A 40 8.49 -1.10 5.43
N LEU A 41 7.40 -0.32 5.51
CA LEU A 41 7.40 1.05 5.00
C LEU A 41 8.39 1.97 5.76
N LEU A 42 8.74 1.62 7.00
CA LEU A 42 9.70 2.38 7.81
C LEU A 42 11.13 1.87 7.80
N SER A 43 11.38 0.63 7.39
CA SER A 43 12.76 0.20 7.10
C SER A 43 13.37 0.98 5.92
N LEU A 44 12.55 1.69 5.13
CA LEU A 44 12.99 2.59 4.07
C LEU A 44 13.30 4.02 4.56
N ALA A 45 12.80 4.43 5.74
CA ALA A 45 13.23 5.68 6.38
C ALA A 45 14.63 5.53 7.02
N ASP A 46 14.99 4.29 7.35
CA ASP A 46 16.32 3.90 7.83
C ASP A 46 17.43 4.12 6.77
N VAL A 47 17.06 4.19 5.48
CA VAL A 47 18.02 4.41 4.38
C VAL A 47 18.64 5.83 4.40
N GLN A 48 18.05 6.78 5.13
CA GLN A 48 18.59 8.14 5.29
C GLN A 48 18.74 8.60 6.76
N GLY A 49 18.51 7.72 7.74
CA GLY A 49 18.57 8.07 9.16
C GLY A 49 17.46 9.03 9.63
N ASN A 50 16.32 9.06 8.93
CA ASN A 50 15.18 9.88 9.35
C ASN A 50 14.28 9.07 10.31
N GLU A 51 14.46 9.27 11.61
CA GLU A 51 13.67 8.62 12.65
C GLU A 51 12.24 9.18 12.80
N ARG A 52 11.87 10.23 12.05
CA ARG A 52 10.56 10.90 12.17
C ARG A 52 9.90 11.13 10.82
N PRO A 53 9.72 10.07 9.99
CA PRO A 53 9.21 10.23 8.65
C PRO A 53 7.77 10.71 8.63
N ILE A 54 7.44 11.37 7.52
CA ILE A 54 6.13 11.96 7.26
C ILE A 54 5.61 11.36 5.96
N VAL A 55 4.44 10.75 6.01
CA VAL A 55 3.77 10.13 4.86
C VAL A 55 2.61 11.01 4.42
N GLY A 56 2.61 11.36 3.13
CA GLY A 56 1.46 11.96 2.47
C GLY A 56 0.42 10.91 2.18
N ILE A 57 -0.85 11.12 2.56
CA ILE A 57 -1.96 10.25 2.14
C ILE A 57 -2.88 11.05 1.22
N LEU A 58 -3.07 10.57 0.00
CA LEU A 58 -3.98 11.19 -0.96
C LEU A 58 -5.43 10.99 -0.52
N SER A 59 -6.15 12.10 -0.32
CA SER A 59 -7.60 12.10 -0.09
C SER A 59 -8.38 11.77 -1.37
N GLN A 60 -9.65 11.44 -1.20
CA GLN A 60 -10.54 11.07 -2.29
C GLN A 60 -11.82 11.91 -2.25
N PRO A 61 -12.48 12.14 -3.40
CA PRO A 61 -13.85 12.66 -3.41
C PRO A 61 -14.73 11.85 -2.46
N CYS A 62 -15.51 12.56 -1.66
CA CYS A 62 -16.45 11.94 -0.73
C CYS A 62 -17.90 11.93 -1.27
N THR A 63 -18.08 12.22 -2.55
CA THR A 63 -19.39 12.31 -3.20
C THR A 63 -20.15 11.00 -2.99
N GLY A 64 -21.34 11.08 -2.39
CA GLY A 64 -22.15 9.91 -2.02
C GLY A 64 -22.05 9.50 -0.54
N PHE A 65 -21.12 10.06 0.25
CA PHE A 65 -21.15 9.92 1.71
C PHE A 65 -22.10 10.93 2.34
N ARG A 66 -22.87 10.48 3.34
CA ARG A 66 -23.81 11.34 4.07
C ARG A 66 -23.06 12.48 4.76
N GLY A 67 -23.48 13.71 4.49
CA GLY A 67 -22.86 14.91 5.08
C GLY A 67 -21.62 15.41 4.32
N CYS A 68 -21.33 14.88 3.14
CA CYS A 68 -20.24 15.36 2.29
C CYS A 68 -20.77 15.98 1.00
N ASN A 69 -20.27 17.17 0.67
CA ASN A 69 -20.63 17.88 -0.56
C ASN A 69 -19.70 17.47 -1.71
N GLU A 70 -20.01 17.92 -2.94
CA GLU A 70 -19.25 17.59 -4.14
C GLU A 70 -17.80 18.11 -4.13
N SER A 71 -17.53 19.16 -3.36
CA SER A 71 -16.19 19.70 -3.13
C SER A 71 -15.46 19.07 -1.93
N GLY A 72 -16.12 18.16 -1.22
CA GLY A 72 -15.56 17.52 -0.04
C GLY A 72 -14.57 16.42 -0.41
N SER A 73 -13.67 16.13 0.53
CA SER A 73 -12.73 15.03 0.42
C SER A 73 -12.66 14.24 1.72
N TYR A 74 -12.23 12.99 1.65
CA TYR A 74 -12.03 12.15 2.83
C TYR A 74 -10.76 11.30 2.74
N ILE A 75 -10.26 10.88 3.90
CA ILE A 75 -9.27 9.83 4.07
C ILE A 75 -9.83 8.88 5.13
N ALA A 76 -9.90 7.59 4.83
CA ALA A 76 -10.34 6.62 5.83
C ALA A 76 -9.31 6.56 6.99
N SER A 77 -9.80 6.68 8.22
CA SER A 77 -8.96 6.74 9.43
C SER A 77 -8.10 5.49 9.63
N SER A 78 -8.47 4.36 9.02
CA SER A 78 -7.67 3.13 9.00
C SER A 78 -6.29 3.34 8.35
N TYR A 79 -6.18 4.12 7.28
CA TYR A 79 -4.89 4.43 6.65
C TYR A 79 -4.02 5.33 7.54
N VAL A 80 -4.63 6.29 8.23
CA VAL A 80 -3.93 7.17 9.18
C VAL A 80 -3.35 6.33 10.33
N LYS A 81 -4.21 5.51 10.97
CA LYS A 81 -3.79 4.59 12.04
C LYS A 81 -2.72 3.61 11.56
N PHE A 82 -2.86 3.10 10.35
CA PHE A 82 -1.88 2.20 9.74
C PHE A 82 -0.49 2.85 9.62
N VAL A 83 -0.41 4.12 9.23
CA VAL A 83 0.86 4.86 9.15
C VAL A 83 1.39 5.20 10.55
N GLU A 84 0.53 5.64 11.48
CA GLU A 84 0.93 6.00 12.84
C GLU A 84 1.42 4.80 13.65
N MET A 85 0.79 3.63 13.49
CA MET A 85 1.22 2.37 14.10
C MET A 85 2.62 1.95 13.63
N ALA A 86 3.06 2.45 12.47
CA ALA A 86 4.40 2.20 11.99
C ALA A 86 5.41 3.01 12.83
N GLY A 87 5.03 4.21 13.25
CA GLY A 87 5.93 5.22 13.83
C GLY A 87 6.12 6.44 12.93
N ALA A 88 5.33 6.58 11.86
CA ALA A 88 5.35 7.75 10.99
C ALA A 88 4.23 8.75 11.34
N ARG A 89 4.38 10.00 10.88
CA ARG A 89 3.33 11.02 10.92
C ARG A 89 2.63 11.12 9.57
N VAL A 90 1.40 11.60 9.57
CA VAL A 90 0.60 11.76 8.36
C VAL A 90 0.39 13.24 8.02
N ILE A 91 0.55 13.57 6.75
CA ILE A 91 0.02 14.82 6.16
C ILE A 91 -1.06 14.44 5.14
N PRO A 92 -2.26 15.03 5.19
CA PRO A 92 -3.26 14.82 4.16
C PRO A 92 -2.86 15.56 2.88
N ILE A 93 -2.90 14.85 1.75
CA ILE A 93 -2.79 15.44 0.41
C ILE A 93 -4.20 15.59 -0.13
N ILE A 94 -4.73 16.82 -0.07
CA ILE A 94 -6.09 17.13 -0.51
C ILE A 94 -6.16 17.12 -2.04
N PHE A 95 -6.92 16.20 -2.64
CA PHE A 95 -6.85 15.91 -4.08
C PHE A 95 -7.35 17.06 -4.95
N ASN A 96 -8.24 17.90 -4.41
CA ASN A 96 -8.83 19.06 -5.07
C ASN A 96 -8.29 20.39 -4.54
N ALA A 97 -7.20 20.39 -3.78
CA ALA A 97 -6.48 21.62 -3.46
C ALA A 97 -5.77 22.17 -4.71
N PRO A 98 -5.48 23.48 -4.77
CA PRO A 98 -4.64 24.06 -5.81
C PRO A 98 -3.33 23.30 -6.00
N HIS A 99 -2.89 23.16 -7.26
CA HIS A 99 -1.73 22.34 -7.61
C HIS A 99 -0.44 22.78 -6.89
N ASP A 100 -0.23 24.09 -6.77
CA ASP A 100 0.87 24.70 -6.03
C ASP A 100 0.82 24.34 -4.53
N GLU A 101 -0.37 24.31 -3.92
CA GLU A 101 -0.55 23.87 -2.54
C GLU A 101 -0.23 22.37 -2.36
N ILE A 102 -0.67 21.53 -3.30
CA ILE A 102 -0.33 20.10 -3.30
C ILE A 102 1.18 19.91 -3.40
N MET A 103 1.83 20.59 -4.35
CA MET A 103 3.28 20.51 -4.53
C MET A 103 4.05 21.11 -3.36
N PHE A 104 3.52 22.14 -2.71
CA PHE A 104 4.07 22.67 -1.46
C PHE A 104 4.07 21.62 -0.35
N ARG A 105 2.97 20.88 -0.17
CA ARG A 105 2.90 19.76 0.79
C ARG A 105 3.86 18.64 0.43
N MET A 106 4.04 18.36 -0.87
CA MET A 106 4.97 17.33 -1.34
C MET A 106 6.42 17.57 -0.88
N ARG A 107 6.81 18.82 -0.60
CA ARG A 107 8.15 19.17 -0.07
C ARG A 107 8.41 18.67 1.36
N TYR A 108 7.37 18.35 2.13
CA TYR A 108 7.48 17.95 3.55
C TYR A 108 7.26 16.45 3.78
N VAL A 109 6.76 15.75 2.77
CA VAL A 109 6.50 14.31 2.85
C VAL A 109 7.71 13.54 2.31
N HIS A 110 7.95 12.38 2.89
CA HIS A 110 9.05 11.49 2.52
C HIS A 110 8.57 10.30 1.70
N MET A 111 7.26 10.06 1.71
CA MET A 111 6.59 8.97 1.03
C MET A 111 5.15 9.40 0.71
N LEU A 112 4.59 8.86 -0.36
CA LEU A 112 3.19 9.05 -0.73
C LEU A 112 2.42 7.72 -0.70
N LEU A 113 1.20 7.76 -0.20
CA LEU A 113 0.27 6.64 -0.15
C LEU A 113 -1.00 6.97 -0.93
N PHE A 114 -1.33 6.13 -1.91
CA PHE A 114 -2.61 6.10 -2.60
C PHE A 114 -3.52 5.06 -1.94
N PRO A 115 -4.56 5.49 -1.21
CA PRO A 115 -5.43 4.58 -0.48
C PRO A 115 -6.39 3.84 -1.43
N GLY A 116 -7.00 2.79 -0.90
CA GLY A 116 -8.16 2.15 -1.50
C GLY A 116 -9.39 3.06 -1.50
N GLY A 117 -10.41 2.71 -2.27
CA GLY A 117 -11.63 3.49 -2.43
C GLY A 117 -12.46 2.96 -3.59
N ALA A 118 -13.47 3.73 -4.00
CA ALA A 118 -14.35 3.39 -5.12
C ALA A 118 -14.51 4.55 -6.11
N VAL A 119 -13.53 5.47 -6.14
CA VAL A 119 -13.54 6.62 -7.05
C VAL A 119 -13.25 6.14 -8.47
N PRO A 120 -14.02 6.55 -9.49
CA PRO A 120 -13.73 6.19 -10.87
C PRO A 120 -12.32 6.64 -11.31
N LEU A 121 -11.53 5.74 -11.87
CA LEU A 121 -10.18 6.02 -12.39
C LEU A 121 -10.23 6.47 -13.86
N GLN A 122 -11.06 7.48 -14.14
CA GLN A 122 -11.28 7.99 -15.50
C GLN A 122 -10.33 9.16 -15.80
N PRO A 123 -9.54 9.10 -16.91
CA PRO A 123 -8.74 10.23 -17.38
C PRO A 123 -9.58 11.50 -17.57
N GLY A 124 -9.01 12.66 -17.27
CA GLY A 124 -9.70 13.95 -17.31
C GLY A 124 -10.52 14.30 -16.07
N THR A 125 -10.73 13.36 -15.13
CA THR A 125 -11.29 13.69 -13.82
C THR A 125 -10.23 14.31 -12.91
N LEU A 126 -10.64 15.24 -12.04
CA LEU A 126 -9.72 15.93 -11.14
C LEU A 126 -8.91 14.97 -10.26
N PHE A 127 -9.55 13.93 -9.70
CA PHE A 127 -8.86 12.93 -8.90
C PHE A 127 -7.79 12.17 -9.69
N PHE A 128 -8.10 11.77 -10.94
CA PHE A 128 -7.15 11.06 -11.79
C PHE A 128 -5.98 11.97 -12.19
N GLU A 129 -6.24 13.19 -12.63
CA GLU A 129 -5.18 14.13 -13.06
C GLU A 129 -4.28 14.54 -11.89
N THR A 130 -4.84 14.79 -10.70
CA THR A 130 -4.04 15.04 -9.50
C THR A 130 -3.17 13.83 -9.15
N SER A 131 -3.73 12.62 -9.19
CA SER A 131 -3.01 11.38 -8.90
C SER A 131 -1.87 11.13 -9.89
N LYS A 132 -2.13 11.36 -11.18
CA LYS A 132 -1.14 11.28 -12.26
C LYS A 132 0.00 12.28 -12.05
N SER A 133 -0.33 13.54 -11.75
CA SER A 133 0.65 14.58 -11.49
C SER A 133 1.57 14.22 -10.31
N LEU A 134 0.99 13.71 -9.22
CA LEU A 134 1.74 13.22 -8.07
C LEU A 134 2.65 12.04 -8.42
N PHE A 135 2.13 11.06 -9.18
CA PHE A 135 2.92 9.93 -9.67
C PHE A 135 4.11 10.40 -10.50
N GLU A 136 3.89 11.28 -11.48
CA GLU A 136 4.94 11.83 -12.35
C GLU A 136 6.00 12.60 -11.54
N HIS A 137 5.57 13.37 -10.54
CA HIS A 137 6.47 14.05 -9.61
C HIS A 137 7.36 13.05 -8.82
N VAL A 138 6.78 11.96 -8.31
CA VAL A 138 7.54 10.89 -7.64
C VAL A 138 8.52 10.20 -8.60
N ILE A 139 8.12 9.93 -9.85
CA ILE A 139 9.03 9.38 -10.87
C ILE A 139 10.23 10.31 -11.08
N ASP A 140 9.97 11.61 -11.20
CA ASP A 140 11.01 12.61 -11.42
C ASP A 140 11.99 12.72 -10.24
N LEU A 141 11.49 12.73 -9.00
CA LEU A 141 12.33 12.69 -7.80
C LEU A 141 13.28 11.49 -7.81
N ASN A 142 12.75 10.29 -8.05
CA ASN A 142 13.55 9.06 -8.08
C ASN A 142 14.58 9.05 -9.24
N LYS A 143 14.23 9.62 -10.40
CA LYS A 143 15.18 9.79 -11.52
C LYS A 143 16.33 10.73 -11.19
N ARG A 144 16.06 11.77 -10.40
CA ARG A 144 17.08 12.71 -9.89
C ARG A 144 17.89 12.18 -8.71
N GLY A 145 17.67 10.91 -8.32
CA GLY A 145 18.37 10.27 -7.21
C GLY A 145 17.78 10.58 -5.83
N PHE A 146 16.66 11.32 -5.76
CA PHE A 146 15.92 11.49 -4.51
C PHE A 146 15.01 10.28 -4.31
N TRP A 147 15.39 9.42 -3.38
CA TRP A 147 14.58 8.26 -3.02
C TRP A 147 13.24 8.70 -2.46
N PHE A 148 12.15 8.37 -3.16
CA PHE A 148 10.80 8.73 -2.75
C PHE A 148 9.84 7.55 -2.96
N PRO A 149 9.50 6.80 -1.89
CA PRO A 149 8.56 5.69 -1.98
C PRO A 149 7.14 6.15 -2.31
N LEU A 150 6.46 5.34 -3.14
CA LEU A 150 5.03 5.48 -3.44
C LEU A 150 4.38 4.12 -3.28
N HIS A 151 3.33 4.08 -2.47
CA HIS A 151 2.58 2.86 -2.16
C HIS A 151 1.12 3.01 -2.60
N GLY A 152 0.57 1.95 -3.22
CA GLY A 152 -0.83 1.88 -3.61
C GLY A 152 -1.55 0.69 -2.99
N THR A 153 -2.68 0.94 -2.32
CA THR A 153 -3.55 -0.10 -1.75
C THR A 153 -4.88 -0.16 -2.53
N CYS A 154 -5.34 -1.35 -2.93
CA CYS A 154 -6.63 -1.53 -3.63
C CYS A 154 -6.78 -0.57 -4.83
N LEU A 155 -7.69 0.41 -4.79
CA LEU A 155 -7.82 1.46 -5.81
C LEU A 155 -6.48 2.14 -6.15
N GLY A 156 -5.62 2.40 -5.16
CA GLY A 156 -4.30 2.95 -5.39
C GLY A 156 -3.38 2.01 -6.19
N PHE A 157 -3.50 0.69 -5.97
CA PHE A 157 -2.79 -0.31 -6.76
C PHE A 157 -3.28 -0.33 -8.21
N GLU A 158 -4.60 -0.31 -8.43
CA GLU A 158 -5.22 -0.23 -9.75
C GLU A 158 -4.75 1.03 -10.50
N LEU A 159 -4.78 2.19 -9.84
CA LEU A 159 -4.32 3.46 -10.36
C LEU A 159 -2.85 3.42 -10.80
N LEU A 160 -1.95 2.89 -9.98
CA LEU A 160 -0.53 2.77 -10.35
C LEU A 160 -0.34 1.93 -11.61
N HIS A 161 -1.09 0.83 -11.76
CA HIS A 161 -1.02 0.00 -12.96
C HIS A 161 -1.55 0.72 -14.19
N ILE A 162 -2.67 1.45 -14.07
CA ILE A 162 -3.19 2.28 -15.16
C ILE A 162 -2.15 3.32 -15.59
N LEU A 163 -1.51 4.00 -14.64
CA LEU A 163 -0.54 5.06 -14.94
C LEU A 163 0.73 4.51 -15.63
N VAL A 164 1.23 3.35 -15.21
CA VAL A 164 2.41 2.71 -15.82
C VAL A 164 2.07 2.06 -17.17
N ALA A 165 0.92 1.41 -17.28
CA ALA A 165 0.44 0.82 -18.53
C ALA A 165 -0.04 1.88 -19.53
N ARG A 166 -0.35 3.09 -19.06
CA ARG A 166 -1.00 4.17 -19.80
C ARG A 166 -2.32 3.73 -20.45
N SER A 167 -3.01 2.79 -19.81
CA SER A 167 -4.24 2.19 -20.34
C SER A 167 -5.10 1.63 -19.22
N GLY A 168 -6.39 1.96 -19.22
CA GLY A 168 -7.39 1.34 -18.36
C GLY A 168 -7.61 -0.14 -18.66
N GLY A 169 -7.29 -0.58 -19.89
CA GLY A 169 -7.41 -1.98 -20.33
C GLY A 169 -6.44 -2.94 -19.64
N VAL A 170 -5.56 -2.43 -18.77
CA VAL A 170 -4.72 -3.25 -17.89
C VAL A 170 -5.55 -3.93 -16.79
N LEU A 171 -6.67 -3.34 -16.40
CA LEU A 171 -7.54 -3.88 -15.37
C LEU A 171 -8.49 -4.93 -15.93
N GLN A 172 -8.74 -5.96 -15.15
CA GLN A 172 -9.69 -7.03 -15.44
C GLN A 172 -10.67 -7.17 -14.28
N THR A 173 -11.87 -7.65 -14.56
CA THR A 173 -12.88 -7.89 -13.52
C THR A 173 -12.57 -9.15 -12.74
N PHE A 174 -12.61 -9.05 -11.42
CA PHE A 174 -12.50 -10.17 -10.49
C PHE A 174 -13.67 -10.15 -9.52
N ASN A 175 -14.14 -11.32 -9.10
CA ASN A 175 -15.12 -11.44 -8.02
C ASN A 175 -14.39 -11.68 -6.69
N SER A 176 -13.85 -10.60 -6.12
CA SER A 176 -13.03 -10.65 -4.89
C SER A 176 -13.59 -9.78 -3.76
N THR A 177 -14.88 -9.50 -3.77
CA THR A 177 -15.54 -8.70 -2.72
C THR A 177 -15.65 -9.49 -1.41
N ASN A 178 -15.15 -8.94 -0.31
CA ASN A 178 -15.23 -9.52 1.04
C ASN A 178 -14.62 -10.94 1.12
N CYS A 179 -13.49 -11.13 0.45
CA CYS A 179 -12.79 -12.40 0.40
C CYS A 179 -11.57 -12.39 1.32
N ARG A 180 -11.23 -13.55 1.90
CA ARG A 180 -9.94 -13.74 2.57
C ARG A 180 -9.06 -14.67 1.75
N SER A 181 -7.85 -14.23 1.46
CA SER A 181 -6.87 -14.93 0.62
C SER A 181 -5.58 -15.23 1.40
N LYS A 182 -4.86 -16.24 0.92
CA LYS A 182 -3.46 -16.49 1.28
C LYS A 182 -2.57 -15.75 0.29
N LEU A 183 -1.34 -15.44 0.67
CA LEU A 183 -0.36 -14.87 -0.23
C LEU A 183 0.38 -15.98 -0.98
N ASN A 184 0.26 -16.00 -2.31
CA ASN A 184 1.05 -16.89 -3.16
C ASN A 184 2.32 -16.15 -3.58
N PHE A 185 3.35 -16.27 -2.76
CA PHE A 185 4.65 -15.66 -2.99
C PHE A 185 5.34 -16.25 -4.21
N THR A 186 5.96 -15.38 -5.01
CA THR A 186 6.95 -15.76 -6.01
C THR A 186 8.26 -16.15 -5.33
N GLU A 187 9.14 -16.87 -6.03
CA GLU A 187 10.45 -17.26 -5.50
C GLU A 187 11.29 -16.04 -5.08
N SER A 188 11.16 -14.92 -5.82
CA SER A 188 11.84 -13.66 -5.51
C SER A 188 11.28 -12.92 -4.29
N ALA A 189 10.13 -13.32 -3.74
CA ALA A 189 9.46 -12.56 -2.69
C ALA A 189 10.36 -12.35 -1.47
N ARG A 190 11.07 -13.38 -0.99
CA ARG A 190 11.97 -13.27 0.17
C ARG A 190 13.16 -12.34 -0.05
N HIS A 191 13.53 -12.10 -1.30
CA HIS A 191 14.60 -11.18 -1.67
C HIS A 191 14.07 -9.78 -2.04
N SER A 192 12.75 -9.59 -1.99
CA SER A 192 12.14 -8.29 -2.27
C SER A 192 12.31 -7.36 -1.08
N ARG A 193 12.40 -6.05 -1.36
CA ARG A 193 12.47 -5.02 -0.32
C ARG A 193 11.29 -5.08 0.64
N LEU A 194 10.13 -5.52 0.14
CA LEU A 194 8.89 -5.61 0.89
C LEU A 194 8.82 -6.83 1.82
N PHE A 195 9.40 -7.98 1.49
CA PHE A 195 9.25 -9.17 2.32
C PHE A 195 10.56 -9.66 2.96
N GLN A 196 11.70 -9.05 2.63
CA GLN A 196 13.00 -9.46 3.18
C GLN A 196 13.07 -9.45 4.72
N ASN A 197 12.32 -8.54 5.37
CA ASN A 197 12.31 -8.43 6.84
C ASN A 197 11.14 -9.17 7.50
N PHE A 198 10.33 -9.94 6.75
CA PHE A 198 9.34 -10.80 7.39
C PHE A 198 10.04 -11.91 8.18
N SER A 199 9.60 -12.12 9.42
CA SER A 199 9.98 -13.33 10.16
C SER A 199 9.50 -14.57 9.41
N ASN A 200 10.19 -15.69 9.60
CA ASN A 200 9.80 -16.95 8.96
C ASN A 200 8.37 -17.35 9.31
N ASP A 201 7.97 -17.20 10.56
CA ASP A 201 6.60 -17.50 11.01
C ASP A 201 5.56 -16.65 10.29
N LEU A 202 5.86 -15.37 10.09
CA LEU A 202 4.96 -14.44 9.41
C LEU A 202 4.85 -14.73 7.92
N PHE A 203 5.97 -14.99 7.27
CA PHE A 203 6.02 -15.38 5.87
C PHE A 203 5.24 -16.69 5.64
N GLU A 204 5.43 -17.67 6.53
CA GLU A 204 4.71 -18.94 6.50
C GLU A 204 3.21 -18.79 6.80
N ALA A 205 2.85 -17.97 7.77
CA ALA A 205 1.47 -17.65 8.08
C ALA A 205 0.77 -16.99 6.89
N ALA A 206 1.41 -16.02 6.25
CA ALA A 206 0.90 -15.36 5.05
C ALA A 206 0.73 -16.34 3.88
N ARG A 207 1.64 -17.29 3.72
CA ARG A 207 1.59 -18.33 2.69
C ARG A 207 0.48 -19.36 2.92
N LYS A 208 0.21 -19.75 4.17
CA LYS A 208 -0.66 -20.88 4.51
C LYS A 208 -2.05 -20.48 4.99
N LYS A 209 -2.20 -19.31 5.62
CA LYS A 209 -3.45 -18.86 6.24
C LYS A 209 -4.12 -17.78 5.38
N LYS A 210 -5.45 -17.74 5.41
CA LYS A 210 -6.26 -16.73 4.71
C LYS A 210 -6.28 -15.41 5.50
N ILE A 211 -5.14 -14.72 5.55
CA ILE A 211 -4.97 -13.51 6.35
C ILE A 211 -5.24 -12.23 5.56
N ALA A 212 -5.05 -12.24 4.24
CA ALA A 212 -5.24 -11.06 3.41
C ALA A 212 -6.70 -10.83 3.09
N VAL A 213 -7.17 -9.60 3.27
CA VAL A 213 -8.56 -9.22 3.00
C VAL A 213 -8.59 -8.57 1.63
N GLU A 214 -9.36 -9.17 0.73
CA GLU A 214 -9.63 -8.68 -0.61
C GLU A 214 -11.01 -7.99 -0.61
N HIS A 215 -11.06 -6.79 -1.17
CA HIS A 215 -12.32 -6.06 -1.35
C HIS A 215 -12.23 -5.18 -2.60
N HIS A 216 -12.22 -5.83 -3.76
CA HIS A 216 -12.14 -5.18 -5.08
C HIS A 216 -12.92 -5.96 -6.13
N MET A 217 -13.34 -5.24 -7.17
CA MET A 217 -13.95 -5.80 -8.37
C MET A 217 -12.99 -5.81 -9.57
N TYR A 218 -11.86 -5.11 -9.45
CA TYR A 218 -10.86 -4.97 -10.49
C TYR A 218 -9.48 -5.36 -9.96
N GLY A 219 -8.62 -5.81 -10.85
CA GLY A 219 -7.25 -6.20 -10.53
C GLY A 219 -6.43 -6.36 -11.79
N VAL A 220 -5.21 -6.87 -11.64
CA VAL A 220 -4.28 -7.10 -12.76
C VAL A 220 -3.87 -8.56 -12.73
N SER A 221 -4.08 -9.31 -13.81
CA SER A 221 -3.61 -10.70 -13.87
C SER A 221 -2.14 -10.77 -14.30
N PRO A 222 -1.46 -11.92 -14.06
CA PRO A 222 -0.15 -12.18 -14.65
C PRO A 222 -0.17 -12.13 -16.19
N GLU A 223 -1.31 -12.38 -16.83
CA GLU A 223 -1.43 -12.23 -18.28
C GLU A 223 -1.37 -10.77 -18.71
N ALA A 224 -1.93 -9.83 -17.93
CA ALA A 224 -1.73 -8.41 -18.18
C ALA A 224 -0.24 -8.03 -18.10
N TYR A 225 0.52 -8.61 -17.18
CA TYR A 225 1.97 -8.38 -17.14
C TYR A 225 2.66 -8.85 -18.42
N LYS A 226 2.21 -9.93 -19.06
CA LYS A 226 2.73 -10.34 -20.38
C LYS A 226 2.35 -9.37 -21.49
N ASN A 227 1.12 -8.86 -21.46
CA ASN A 227 0.56 -8.01 -22.53
C ASN A 227 0.97 -6.53 -22.43
N PHE A 228 1.44 -6.07 -21.28
CA PHE A 228 1.90 -4.69 -21.06
C PHE A 228 3.40 -4.69 -20.70
N PRO A 229 4.31 -4.55 -21.69
CA PRO A 229 5.76 -4.54 -21.44
C PRO A 229 6.22 -3.47 -20.43
N SER A 230 5.51 -2.34 -20.36
CA SER A 230 5.82 -1.28 -19.39
C SER A 230 5.67 -1.77 -17.95
N LEU A 231 4.72 -2.68 -17.66
CA LEU A 231 4.58 -3.26 -16.33
C LEU A 231 5.79 -4.12 -15.96
N GLN A 232 6.27 -4.98 -16.85
CA GLN A 232 7.45 -5.82 -16.59
C GLN A 232 8.71 -4.97 -16.39
N SER A 233 8.84 -3.87 -17.12
CA SER A 233 9.97 -2.96 -16.99
C SER A 233 9.97 -2.15 -15.69
N PHE A 234 8.78 -1.93 -15.12
CA PHE A 234 8.59 -1.05 -13.97
C PHE A 234 8.45 -1.83 -12.66
N PHE A 235 7.70 -2.93 -12.67
CA PHE A 235 7.35 -3.74 -11.51
C PHE A 235 8.18 -5.03 -11.47
N SER A 236 8.80 -5.32 -10.34
CA SER A 236 9.34 -6.64 -9.97
C SER A 236 8.16 -7.57 -9.66
N ASN A 237 8.18 -8.77 -10.23
CA ASN A 237 7.07 -9.73 -10.29
C ASN A 237 6.03 -9.65 -9.13
N PRO A 238 4.74 -9.46 -9.45
CA PRO A 238 3.66 -9.28 -8.48
C PRO A 238 3.30 -10.59 -7.74
N VAL A 239 2.59 -10.47 -6.62
CA VAL A 239 2.25 -11.55 -5.67
C VAL A 239 0.71 -11.64 -5.48
N ASN A 240 0.16 -12.87 -5.31
CA ASN A 240 -1.13 -13.26 -4.66
C ASN A 240 -2.22 -13.98 -5.47
N GLU A 241 -2.84 -15.02 -4.89
CA GLU A 241 -4.01 -15.72 -5.48
C GLU A 241 -5.16 -15.86 -4.46
N CYS A 242 -6.35 -15.34 -4.78
CA CYS A 242 -7.58 -15.65 -4.06
C CYS A 242 -8.26 -16.89 -4.70
N ARG A 243 -8.76 -17.88 -3.93
CA ARG A 243 -9.66 -18.92 -4.47
C ARG A 243 -10.98 -18.86 -3.71
N PHE A 244 -12.04 -18.45 -4.41
CA PHE A 244 -13.41 -18.56 -3.90
C PHE A 244 -13.95 -19.93 -4.31
N ALA A 245 -14.02 -20.86 -3.36
CA ALA A 245 -14.78 -22.09 -3.52
C ALA A 245 -16.25 -21.75 -3.28
N ARG A 246 -16.98 -21.45 -4.36
CA ARG A 246 -18.41 -21.77 -4.42
C ARG A 246 -18.53 -22.98 -5.31
N GLU A 247 -18.77 -24.13 -4.69
CA GLU A 247 -19.40 -25.25 -5.38
C GLU A 247 -20.63 -24.69 -6.12
N ASN A 248 -20.73 -25.01 -7.40
CA ASN A 248 -21.77 -24.59 -8.36
C ASN A 248 -21.56 -23.22 -9.01
N LEU A 249 -20.52 -23.11 -9.84
CA LEU A 249 -20.61 -22.47 -11.17
C LEU A 249 -19.40 -22.91 -12.01
N ARG A 250 -19.65 -23.79 -12.98
CA ARG A 250 -18.69 -24.16 -14.03
C ARG A 250 -18.36 -22.92 -14.86
N VAL A 251 -17.15 -22.37 -14.71
CA VAL A 251 -16.27 -21.98 -15.83
C VAL A 251 -14.83 -22.12 -15.34
N GLU A 252 -14.17 -23.19 -15.78
CA GLU A 252 -12.73 -23.34 -15.68
C GLU A 252 -12.07 -22.38 -16.68
N HIS A 253 -11.49 -21.29 -16.19
CA HIS A 253 -10.30 -20.73 -16.83
C HIS A 253 -9.28 -20.45 -15.72
N GLY A 254 -8.17 -21.19 -15.78
CA GLY A 254 -7.02 -21.08 -14.88
C GLY A 254 -6.27 -19.75 -15.04
N GLY A 255 -6.91 -18.65 -14.65
CA GLY A 255 -6.30 -17.33 -14.57
C GLY A 255 -5.66 -17.12 -13.20
N HIS A 256 -4.33 -17.02 -13.18
CA HIS A 256 -3.59 -16.56 -12.02
C HIS A 256 -4.06 -15.14 -11.64
N ARG A 257 -4.18 -14.87 -10.35
CA ARG A 257 -4.67 -13.58 -9.81
C ARG A 257 -3.48 -12.79 -9.28
N LEU A 258 -3.63 -11.48 -9.08
CA LEU A 258 -2.71 -10.65 -8.30
C LEU A 258 -3.52 -9.53 -7.65
N SER A 259 -3.32 -9.32 -6.37
CA SER A 259 -3.88 -8.19 -5.65
C SER A 259 -2.98 -7.87 -4.48
N TYR A 260 -2.63 -6.60 -4.37
CA TYR A 260 -1.79 -5.94 -3.36
C TYR A 260 -0.29 -5.76 -3.67
N GLN A 261 0.05 -4.48 -3.55
CA GLN A 261 1.28 -3.92 -3.04
C GLN A 261 2.49 -3.92 -3.97
N TRP A 262 2.79 -2.71 -4.44
CA TRP A 262 4.05 -2.36 -5.07
C TRP A 262 4.77 -1.36 -4.17
N ASP A 263 6.04 -1.64 -3.87
CA ASP A 263 6.91 -0.69 -3.19
C ASP A 263 8.13 -0.39 -4.09
N SER A 264 8.18 0.88 -4.48
CA SER A 264 9.38 1.66 -4.82
C SER A 264 10.04 1.46 -6.20
N ILE A 265 10.29 2.59 -6.88
CA ILE A 265 11.05 2.69 -8.13
C ILE A 265 12.54 2.74 -7.75
N PRO A 266 13.38 1.76 -8.12
CA PRO A 266 14.82 1.90 -7.90
C PRO A 266 15.36 3.11 -8.69
N PRO A 267 16.29 3.93 -8.13
CA PRO A 267 17.09 4.80 -8.96
C PRO A 267 17.83 3.92 -9.97
N ARG A 268 17.74 4.25 -11.26
CA ARG A 268 18.55 3.58 -12.27
C ARG A 268 20.01 3.76 -11.86
N LYS A 269 20.71 2.66 -11.57
CA LYS A 269 22.17 2.64 -11.65
C LYS A 269 22.53 2.78 -13.13
N THR A 270 22.70 4.01 -13.60
CA THR A 270 23.53 4.24 -14.77
C THR A 270 24.95 4.44 -14.26
N SER A 271 25.75 3.38 -14.39
CA SER A 271 27.20 3.45 -14.31
C SER A 271 27.72 4.41 -15.39
N PHE A 272 28.52 5.37 -14.98
CA PHE A 272 29.77 5.69 -15.67
C PHE A 272 30.90 5.40 -14.69
#